data_AF-A0A0R1YQ19-F1
#
_entry.id   AF-A0A0R1YQ19-F1
#
_cell.length_a   1.000
_cell.length_b   1.000
_cell.length_c   1.000
_cell.angle_alpha   90.00
_cell.angle_beta   90.00
_cell.angle_gamma   90.00
#
_symmetry.space_group_name_H-M   'P 1'
#
loop_
_entity.id
_entity.type
_entity.pdbx_description
1 polymer ?
#
loop_
_entity_poly.entity_id
_entity_poly.type
_entity_poly.pdbx_seq_one_letter_code
_entity_poly.pdbx_strand_id
1 'polypeptide(L)'
;MVQGSSDGGGLSFLWLRFCPKAHSEYADIKRGRVKQYMENQGCHLFALPTFSLAKNIERLIVMCHTLLTDYPSDAFQSEEQNLTMMYILLKISSQFYEKDQQALPGEVRTRRIKTWILEHMCADLSVDDVSTQFGLSQQYLSRIFREFEGKTVFQYINEQRTAVAQYLLCETHLSVKEIIGYSYFQNERQFLLQFKKVTGMTPSKFREAFGGIHRMNPQIDMGVPLSRRAKALVSQLETLPDRG
;
A
#
# COMPACT_ATOMS: atom_id res chain seq x y z
N MET A 1 -9.54 4.75 27.32
CA MET A 1 -9.35 6.22 27.35
C MET A 1 -9.23 6.71 25.92
N VAL A 2 -10.02 7.72 25.55
CA VAL A 2 -10.01 8.32 24.22
C VAL A 2 -9.29 9.67 24.30
N GLN A 3 -8.41 9.98 23.36
CA GLN A 3 -7.73 11.28 23.27
C GLN A 3 -7.99 11.91 21.90
N GLY A 4 -8.40 13.17 21.88
CA GLY A 4 -8.53 13.97 20.67
C GLY A 4 -7.40 14.99 20.58
N SER A 5 -6.79 15.14 19.40
CA SER A 5 -5.92 16.26 19.09
C SER A 5 -6.38 16.91 17.79
N SER A 6 -6.54 18.23 17.84
CA SER A 6 -6.82 19.08 16.69
C SER A 6 -5.64 20.02 16.55
N ASP A 7 -4.65 19.67 15.74
CA ASP A 7 -3.68 20.67 15.29
C ASP A 7 -4.41 21.65 14.37
N GLY A 8 -4.08 22.95 14.49
CA GLY A 8 -4.75 24.09 13.85
C GLY A 8 -4.74 24.14 12.31
N GLY A 9 -4.77 22.99 11.64
CA GLY A 9 -4.88 22.81 10.19
C GLY A 9 -5.66 21.53 9.84
N GLY A 10 -6.98 21.53 10.07
CA GLY A 10 -7.97 20.66 9.41
C GLY A 10 -7.94 19.14 9.66
N LEU A 11 -6.88 18.57 10.24
CA LEU A 11 -6.75 17.14 10.52
C LEU A 11 -7.04 16.83 11.99
N SER A 12 -8.20 16.21 12.23
CA SER A 12 -8.61 15.75 13.55
C SER A 12 -8.30 14.26 13.73
N PHE A 13 -7.59 13.90 14.80
CA PHE A 13 -7.30 12.51 15.13
C PHE A 13 -7.97 12.11 16.44
N LEU A 14 -8.52 10.89 16.47
CA LEU A 14 -9.10 10.26 17.66
C LEU A 14 -8.33 8.98 17.98
N TRP A 15 -7.71 8.94 19.15
CA TRP A 15 -6.94 7.80 19.64
C TRP A 15 -7.75 7.01 20.65
N LEU A 16 -8.06 5.75 20.34
CA LEU A 16 -8.75 4.83 21.26
C LEU A 16 -7.73 3.94 21.96
N ARG A 17 -7.55 4.12 23.27
CA ARG A 17 -6.76 3.20 24.10
C ARG A 17 -7.68 2.21 24.80
N PHE A 18 -7.49 0.93 24.50
CA PHE A 18 -8.19 -0.20 25.12
C PHE A 18 -7.18 -1.25 25.59
N CYS A 19 -7.58 -2.04 26.59
CA CYS A 19 -6.80 -3.17 27.09
C CYS A 19 -7.68 -4.43 26.99
N PRO A 20 -7.40 -5.37 26.08
CA PRO A 20 -8.16 -6.59 26.00
C PRO A 20 -7.95 -7.41 27.29
N LYS A 21 -9.04 -7.90 27.89
CA LYS A 21 -8.98 -8.83 29.04
C LYS A 21 -8.47 -10.23 28.63
N ALA A 22 -8.49 -10.54 27.34
CA ALA A 22 -8.03 -11.80 26.75
C ALA A 22 -6.68 -11.63 26.04
N HIS A 23 -5.99 -12.73 25.77
CA HIS A 23 -4.72 -12.73 25.03
C HIS A 23 -4.91 -12.08 23.66
N SER A 24 -4.18 -10.98 23.40
CA SER A 24 -4.03 -10.40 22.07
C SER A 24 -2.82 -10.99 21.37
N GLU A 25 -2.99 -11.52 20.16
CA GLU A 25 -1.90 -11.98 19.32
C GLU A 25 -1.89 -11.17 18.02
N TYR A 26 -0.68 -10.84 17.55
CA TYR A 26 -0.49 -10.25 16.23
C TYR A 26 -0.26 -11.36 15.22
N ALA A 27 -1.14 -11.45 14.22
CA ALA A 27 -1.01 -12.41 13.13
C ALA A 27 -1.00 -11.70 11.78
N ASP A 28 -0.02 -12.04 10.93
CA ASP A 28 -0.01 -11.62 9.53
C ASP A 28 -0.92 -12.54 8.72
N ILE A 29 -2.19 -12.14 8.61
CA ILE A 29 -3.22 -12.93 7.93
C ILE A 29 -3.42 -12.40 6.52
N LYS A 30 -3.31 -13.30 5.53
CA LYS A 30 -3.63 -12.98 4.14
C LYS A 30 -5.09 -12.49 4.02
N ARG A 31 -5.28 -11.33 3.40
CA ARG A 31 -6.61 -10.75 3.12
C ARG A 31 -7.49 -11.73 2.35
N GLY A 32 -8.77 -11.80 2.71
CA GLY A 32 -9.76 -12.78 2.25
C GLY A 32 -9.75 -14.09 3.04
N ARG A 33 -8.84 -14.26 4.00
CA ARG A 33 -8.75 -15.45 4.85
C ARG A 33 -8.92 -15.15 6.33
N VAL A 34 -9.27 -13.92 6.69
CA VAL A 34 -9.36 -13.53 8.11
C VAL A 34 -10.45 -14.35 8.81
N LYS A 35 -11.62 -14.52 8.18
CA LYS A 35 -12.70 -15.36 8.73
C LYS A 35 -12.26 -16.82 8.94
N GLN A 36 -11.67 -17.43 7.91
CA GLN A 36 -11.20 -18.82 7.97
C GLN A 36 -10.09 -19.00 9.02
N TYR A 37 -9.17 -18.04 9.13
CA TYR A 37 -8.13 -18.05 10.15
C TYR A 37 -8.72 -18.03 11.55
N MET A 38 -9.70 -17.15 11.79
CA MET A 38 -10.36 -17.01 13.09
C MET A 38 -11.17 -18.28 13.46
N GLU A 39 -11.88 -18.87 12.49
CA GLU A 39 -12.58 -20.15 12.66
C GLU A 39 -11.62 -21.29 13.02
N ASN A 40 -10.48 -21.39 12.35
CA ASN A 40 -9.48 -22.44 12.60
C ASN A 40 -8.83 -22.33 13.98
N GLN A 41 -8.69 -21.11 14.53
CA GLN A 41 -8.11 -20.87 15.85
C GLN A 41 -9.13 -21.04 16.98
N GLY A 42 -10.41 -21.30 16.67
CA GLY A 42 -11.50 -21.23 17.67
C GLY A 42 -11.69 -19.82 18.25
N CYS A 43 -11.10 -18.80 17.62
CA CYS A 43 -11.07 -17.44 18.10
C CYS A 43 -12.27 -16.68 17.54
N HIS A 44 -13.35 -16.59 18.32
CA HIS A 44 -14.55 -15.83 17.95
C HIS A 44 -14.52 -14.35 18.38
N LEU A 45 -13.41 -13.86 18.95
CA LEU A 45 -13.39 -12.57 19.64
C LEU A 45 -13.59 -11.38 18.68
N PHE A 46 -12.60 -10.95 17.90
CA PHE A 46 -12.73 -9.98 16.79
C PHE A 46 -11.33 -9.75 16.19
N ALA A 47 -11.23 -9.41 14.89
CA ALA A 47 -9.97 -9.08 14.23
C ALA A 47 -9.94 -7.59 13.89
N LEU A 48 -8.87 -6.90 14.30
CA LEU A 48 -8.65 -5.50 13.98
C LEU A 48 -7.55 -5.38 12.94
N PRO A 49 -7.80 -4.70 11.81
CA PRO A 49 -6.76 -4.46 10.83
C PRO A 49 -5.76 -3.43 11.37
N THR A 50 -4.48 -3.58 11.04
CA THR A 50 -3.46 -2.55 11.34
C THR A 50 -3.79 -1.22 10.64
N PHE A 51 -4.36 -1.30 9.43
CA PHE A 51 -4.85 -0.16 8.67
C PHE A 51 -6.11 -0.54 7.89
N SER A 52 -7.17 0.26 7.99
CA SER A 52 -8.39 0.06 7.21
C SER A 52 -9.15 1.37 7.03
N LEU A 53 -9.81 1.49 5.87
CA LEU A 53 -10.81 2.53 5.63
C LEU A 53 -12.15 2.08 6.24
N ALA A 54 -12.60 2.76 7.28
CA ALA A 54 -13.92 2.53 7.86
C ALA A 54 -15.03 3.02 6.92
N LYS A 55 -16.16 2.30 6.89
CA LYS A 55 -17.43 2.81 6.34
C LYS A 55 -18.17 3.54 7.46
N ASN A 56 -18.98 4.54 7.13
CA ASN A 56 -19.78 5.29 8.10
C ASN A 56 -18.94 5.87 9.25
N ILE A 57 -17.83 6.54 8.91
CA ILE A 57 -16.89 7.11 9.89
C ILE A 57 -17.58 8.08 10.84
N GLU A 58 -18.59 8.82 10.36
CA GLU A 58 -19.41 9.74 11.15
C GLU A 58 -20.04 9.06 12.37
N ARG A 59 -20.58 7.85 12.20
CA ARG A 59 -21.20 7.11 13.31
C ARG A 59 -20.16 6.65 14.33
N LEU A 60 -18.98 6.23 13.88
CA LEU A 60 -17.88 5.88 14.78
C LEU A 60 -17.39 7.12 15.55
N ILE A 61 -17.31 8.27 14.89
CA ILE A 61 -16.93 9.55 15.50
C ILE A 61 -17.93 9.92 16.61
N VAL A 62 -19.23 9.83 16.36
CA VAL A 62 -20.26 10.10 17.38
C VAL A 62 -20.07 9.19 18.60
N MET A 63 -19.82 7.89 18.39
CA MET A 63 -19.58 6.95 19.48
C MET A 63 -18.28 7.26 20.26
N CYS A 64 -17.22 7.66 19.56
CA CYS A 64 -15.98 8.13 20.20
C CYS A 64 -16.22 9.40 21.03
N HIS A 65 -17.08 10.32 20.57
CA HIS A 65 -17.44 11.49 21.34
C HIS A 65 -18.25 11.14 22.58
N THR A 66 -19.16 10.17 22.53
CA THR A 66 -19.85 9.66 23.73
C THR A 66 -18.85 9.19 24.79
N LEU A 67 -17.79 8.48 24.38
CA LEU A 67 -16.71 8.07 25.28
C LEU A 67 -15.85 9.21 25.82
N LEU A 68 -15.85 10.38 25.16
CA LEU A 68 -15.09 11.56 25.58
C LEU A 68 -15.89 12.45 26.55
N THR A 69 -17.21 12.48 26.42
CA THR A 69 -18.09 13.28 27.27
C THR A 69 -18.35 12.64 28.62
N ASP A 70 -18.36 11.31 28.68
CA ASP A 70 -18.55 10.58 29.93
C ASP A 70 -17.20 10.43 30.64
N TYR A 71 -17.01 11.11 31.76
CA TYR A 71 -15.90 10.82 32.67
C TYR A 71 -16.39 9.81 33.71
N PRO A 72 -15.75 8.64 33.86
CA PRO A 72 -16.27 7.60 34.75
C PRO A 72 -16.17 8.10 36.20
N SER A 73 -17.33 8.41 36.79
CA SER A 73 -17.43 8.86 38.18
C SER A 73 -17.71 7.69 39.14
N ASP A 74 -18.22 6.58 38.62
CA ASP A 74 -18.49 5.36 39.38
C ASP A 74 -18.18 4.07 38.57
N ALA A 75 -18.32 2.92 39.24
CA ALA A 75 -18.06 1.61 38.64
C ALA A 75 -19.06 1.25 37.51
N PHE A 76 -20.27 1.79 37.56
CA PHE A 76 -21.32 1.52 36.57
C PHE A 76 -21.01 2.22 35.24
N GLN A 77 -20.69 3.52 35.30
CA GLN A 77 -20.26 4.31 34.15
C GLN A 77 -18.97 3.76 33.53
N SER A 78 -18.04 3.25 34.34
CA SER A 78 -16.85 2.56 33.82
C SER A 78 -17.21 1.33 32.98
N GLU A 79 -18.22 0.57 33.38
CA GLU A 79 -18.68 -0.60 32.62
C GLU A 79 -19.43 -0.20 31.33
N GLU A 80 -20.24 0.85 31.37
CA GLU A 80 -20.88 1.42 30.17
C GLU A 80 -19.84 1.86 29.13
N GLN A 81 -18.73 2.46 29.57
CA GLN A 81 -17.61 2.83 28.69
C GLN A 81 -16.91 1.61 28.12
N ASN A 82 -16.70 0.56 28.92
CA ASN A 82 -16.11 -0.69 28.46
C ASN A 82 -16.98 -1.33 27.37
N LEU A 83 -18.31 -1.37 27.57
CA LEU A 83 -19.27 -1.89 26.60
C LEU A 83 -19.30 -1.05 25.33
N THR A 84 -19.28 0.28 25.45
CA THR A 84 -19.27 1.19 24.32
C THR A 84 -17.97 1.05 23.51
N MET A 85 -16.82 0.99 24.18
CA MET A 85 -15.52 0.71 23.56
C MET A 85 -15.55 -0.62 22.82
N MET A 86 -16.02 -1.69 23.48
CA MET A 86 -16.16 -3.01 22.86
C MET A 86 -17.04 -2.97 21.61
N TYR A 87 -18.15 -2.25 21.68
CA TYR A 87 -19.07 -2.10 20.55
C TYR A 87 -18.43 -1.33 19.38
N ILE A 88 -17.64 -0.28 19.64
CA ILE A 88 -16.84 0.41 18.59
C ILE A 88 -15.88 -0.58 17.92
N LEU A 89 -15.11 -1.33 18.71
CA LEU A 89 -14.14 -2.30 18.19
C LEU A 89 -14.84 -3.39 17.36
N LEU A 90 -15.98 -3.89 17.84
CA LEU A 90 -16.79 -4.88 17.14
C LEU A 90 -17.29 -4.33 15.79
N LYS A 91 -17.72 -3.07 15.75
CA LYS A 91 -18.17 -2.43 14.50
C LYS A 91 -17.05 -2.22 13.51
N ILE A 92 -15.86 -1.83 13.97
CA ILE A 92 -14.67 -1.73 13.10
C ILE A 92 -14.33 -3.11 12.53
N SER A 93 -14.36 -4.14 13.39
CA SER A 93 -14.07 -5.51 12.99
C SER A 93 -15.11 -6.05 11.99
N SER A 94 -16.41 -5.83 12.22
CA SER A 94 -17.47 -6.30 11.31
C SER A 94 -17.36 -5.66 9.92
N GLN A 95 -17.11 -4.35 9.86
CA GLN A 95 -16.90 -3.64 8.58
C GLN A 95 -15.67 -4.16 7.85
N PHE A 96 -14.61 -4.49 8.60
CA PHE A 96 -13.42 -5.08 8.05
C PHE A 96 -13.71 -6.47 7.45
N TYR A 97 -14.44 -7.34 8.16
CA TYR A 97 -14.83 -8.65 7.64
C TYR A 97 -15.71 -8.58 6.40
N GLU A 98 -16.66 -7.65 6.34
CA GLU A 98 -17.48 -7.44 5.15
C GLU A 98 -16.61 -7.06 3.94
N LYS A 99 -15.64 -6.15 4.12
CA LYS A 99 -14.67 -5.80 3.07
C LYS A 99 -13.74 -6.95 2.71
N ASP A 100 -13.38 -7.78 3.67
CA ASP A 100 -12.53 -8.96 3.46
C ASP A 100 -13.27 -10.02 2.63
N GLN A 101 -14.56 -10.23 2.89
CA GLN A 101 -15.42 -11.17 2.16
C GLN A 101 -15.87 -10.66 0.79
N GLN A 102 -16.06 -9.34 0.65
CA GLN A 102 -16.46 -8.71 -0.62
C GLN A 102 -15.31 -8.58 -1.63
N ALA A 103 -14.07 -8.86 -1.23
CA ALA A 103 -12.96 -8.89 -2.18
C ALA A 103 -13.19 -10.02 -3.19
N LEU A 104 -13.52 -9.65 -4.43
CA LEU A 104 -13.77 -10.61 -5.50
C LEU A 104 -12.55 -11.54 -5.63
N PRO A 105 -12.74 -12.86 -5.86
CA PRO A 105 -11.61 -13.78 -6.04
C PRO A 105 -10.61 -13.29 -7.11
N GLY A 106 -11.11 -12.58 -8.13
CA GLY A 106 -10.30 -11.94 -9.15
C GLY A 106 -9.47 -10.75 -8.65
N GLU A 107 -9.97 -9.94 -7.72
CA GLU A 107 -9.24 -8.82 -7.11
C GLU A 107 -8.10 -9.33 -6.21
N VAL A 108 -8.39 -10.33 -5.36
CA VAL A 108 -7.38 -10.97 -4.50
C VAL A 108 -6.28 -11.62 -5.35
N ARG A 109 -6.68 -12.30 -6.43
CA ARG A 109 -5.74 -12.90 -7.39
C ARG A 109 -4.89 -11.85 -8.10
N THR A 110 -5.50 -10.77 -8.61
CA THR A 110 -4.80 -9.66 -9.26
C THR A 110 -3.79 -9.01 -8.33
N ARG A 111 -4.14 -8.80 -7.06
CA ARG A 111 -3.22 -8.27 -6.06
C ARG A 111 -2.04 -9.19 -5.80
N ARG A 112 -2.26 -10.50 -5.64
CA ARG A 112 -1.16 -11.46 -5.47
C ARG A 112 -0.21 -11.45 -6.65
N ILE A 113 -0.74 -11.30 -7.87
CA ILE A 113 0.07 -11.17 -9.07
C ILE A 113 0.88 -9.87 -9.03
N LYS A 114 0.29 -8.74 -8.63
CA LYS A 114 1.02 -7.47 -8.47
C LYS A 114 2.16 -7.57 -7.44
N THR A 115 1.89 -8.16 -6.28
CA THR A 115 2.92 -8.37 -5.24
C THR A 115 4.07 -9.21 -5.79
N TRP A 116 3.76 -10.33 -6.46
CA TRP A 116 4.78 -11.19 -7.03
C TRP A 116 5.60 -10.48 -8.11
N ILE A 117 4.95 -9.74 -9.01
CA ILE A 117 5.62 -8.92 -10.04
C ILE A 117 6.62 -7.97 -9.37
N LEU A 118 6.20 -7.23 -8.35
CA LEU A 118 7.08 -6.27 -7.66
C LEU A 118 8.29 -6.94 -7.00
N GLU A 119 8.13 -8.14 -6.44
CA GLU A 119 9.22 -8.92 -5.83
C GLU A 119 10.19 -9.51 -6.85
N HIS A 120 9.70 -9.82 -8.05
CA HIS A 120 10.43 -10.49 -9.13
C HIS A 120 10.78 -9.56 -10.30
N MET A 121 10.70 -8.24 -10.11
CA MET A 121 11.09 -7.26 -11.13
C MET A 121 12.55 -7.49 -11.57
N CYS A 122 12.73 -7.74 -12.85
CA CYS A 122 14.01 -7.79 -13.53
C CYS A 122 13.85 -7.37 -15.01
N ALA A 123 14.98 -7.22 -15.72
CA ALA A 123 14.97 -6.85 -17.13
C ALA A 123 14.20 -7.88 -17.99
N ASP A 124 14.31 -9.17 -17.65
CA ASP A 124 13.76 -10.27 -18.45
C ASP A 124 12.32 -10.64 -18.09
N LEU A 125 11.74 -10.02 -17.05
CA LEU A 125 10.38 -10.32 -16.62
C LEU A 125 9.38 -10.04 -17.75
N SER A 126 8.65 -11.08 -18.14
CA SER A 126 7.64 -11.07 -19.19
C SER A 126 6.25 -11.41 -18.65
N VAL A 127 5.22 -11.21 -19.49
CA VAL A 127 3.86 -11.66 -19.16
C VAL A 127 3.77 -13.19 -19.10
N ASP A 128 4.64 -13.89 -19.84
CA ASP A 128 4.68 -15.34 -19.87
C ASP A 128 5.17 -15.92 -18.54
N ASP A 129 6.16 -15.27 -17.91
CA ASP A 129 6.64 -15.66 -16.58
C ASP A 129 5.52 -15.55 -15.54
N VAL A 130 4.74 -14.48 -15.61
CA VAL A 130 3.57 -14.28 -14.74
C VAL A 130 2.49 -15.34 -15.01
N SER A 131 2.25 -15.66 -16.29
CA SER A 131 1.32 -16.69 -16.74
C SER A 131 1.69 -18.07 -16.17
N THR A 132 2.95 -18.45 -16.36
CA THR A 132 3.52 -19.72 -15.90
C THR A 132 3.52 -19.83 -14.38
N GLN A 133 3.94 -18.78 -13.67
CA GLN A 133 3.98 -18.78 -12.20
C GLN A 133 2.62 -19.00 -11.56
N PHE A 134 1.56 -18.43 -12.14
CA PHE A 134 0.20 -18.51 -11.57
C PHE A 134 -0.66 -19.60 -12.22
N GLY A 135 -0.15 -20.33 -13.22
CA GLY A 135 -0.90 -21.34 -13.96
C GLY A 135 -2.11 -20.77 -14.70
N LEU A 136 -2.00 -19.54 -15.21
CA LEU A 136 -3.09 -18.80 -15.86
C LEU A 136 -2.74 -18.56 -17.31
N SER A 137 -3.71 -18.59 -18.22
CA SER A 137 -3.45 -18.15 -19.60
C SER A 137 -3.21 -16.64 -19.65
N GLN A 138 -2.38 -16.18 -20.59
CA GLN A 138 -2.12 -14.75 -20.82
C GLN A 138 -3.42 -13.97 -21.14
N GLN A 139 -4.38 -14.62 -21.81
CA GLN A 139 -5.70 -14.06 -22.09
C GLN A 139 -6.50 -13.84 -20.81
N TYR A 140 -6.52 -14.82 -19.90
CA TYR A 140 -7.19 -14.69 -18.60
C TYR A 140 -6.51 -13.62 -17.74
N LEU A 141 -5.18 -13.60 -17.68
CA LEU A 141 -4.40 -12.55 -17.00
C LEU A 141 -4.76 -11.15 -17.51
N SER A 142 -4.82 -10.96 -18.83
CA SER A 142 -5.19 -9.69 -19.43
C SER A 142 -6.63 -9.29 -19.09
N ARG A 143 -7.56 -10.25 -19.05
CA ARG A 143 -8.96 -10.02 -18.69
C ARG A 143 -9.09 -9.56 -17.24
N ILE A 144 -8.52 -10.30 -16.29
CA ILE A 144 -8.62 -9.95 -14.87
C ILE A 144 -7.89 -8.64 -14.55
N PHE A 145 -6.73 -8.38 -15.17
CA PHE A 145 -6.03 -7.11 -14.96
C PHE A 145 -6.81 -5.92 -15.53
N ARG A 146 -7.47 -6.07 -16.68
CA ARG A 146 -8.35 -5.00 -17.20
C ARG A 146 -9.56 -4.77 -16.31
N GLU A 147 -10.15 -5.84 -15.79
CA GLU A 147 -11.32 -5.79 -14.91
C GLU A 147 -11.01 -5.08 -13.58
N PHE A 148 -9.89 -5.41 -12.93
CA PHE A 148 -9.57 -4.91 -11.58
C PHE A 148 -8.59 -3.73 -11.54
N GLU A 149 -7.77 -3.53 -12.57
CA GLU A 149 -6.72 -2.49 -12.62
C GLU A 149 -6.86 -1.54 -13.82
N GLY A 150 -7.82 -1.79 -14.73
CA GLY A 150 -8.04 -0.97 -15.93
C GLY A 150 -6.93 -1.06 -16.99
N LYS A 151 -5.94 -1.93 -16.79
CA LYS A 151 -4.75 -2.08 -17.65
C LYS A 151 -4.36 -3.54 -17.79
N THR A 152 -3.43 -3.86 -18.68
CA THR A 152 -2.89 -5.21 -18.85
C THR A 152 -1.68 -5.45 -17.93
N VAL A 153 -1.33 -6.71 -17.70
CA VAL A 153 -0.09 -7.08 -16.97
C VAL A 153 1.15 -6.44 -17.61
N PHE A 154 1.23 -6.46 -18.94
CA PHE A 154 2.33 -5.82 -19.69
C PHE A 154 2.43 -4.32 -19.41
N GLN A 155 1.30 -3.61 -19.46
CA GLN A 155 1.26 -2.18 -19.14
C GLN A 155 1.67 -1.92 -17.70
N TYR A 156 1.18 -2.74 -16.76
CA TYR A 156 1.54 -2.62 -15.35
C TYR A 156 3.05 -2.79 -15.12
N ILE A 157 3.67 -3.83 -15.69
CA ILE A 157 5.13 -4.05 -15.60
C ILE A 157 5.89 -2.83 -16.11
N ASN A 158 5.53 -2.32 -17.29
CA ASN A 158 6.21 -1.17 -17.89
C ASN A 158 6.01 0.13 -17.11
N GLU A 159 4.83 0.33 -16.51
CA GLU A 159 4.61 1.46 -15.59
C GLU A 159 5.51 1.35 -14.35
N GLN A 160 5.67 0.16 -13.77
CA GLN A 160 6.58 -0.02 -12.63
C GLN A 160 8.05 0.24 -13.03
N ARG A 161 8.48 -0.23 -14.21
CA ARG A 161 9.82 0.06 -14.74
C ARG A 161 10.05 1.56 -14.93
N THR A 162 9.07 2.26 -15.53
CA THR A 162 9.14 3.72 -15.69
C THR A 162 9.18 4.44 -14.36
N ALA A 163 8.40 4.00 -13.37
CA ALA A 163 8.37 4.62 -12.06
C ALA A 163 9.72 4.51 -11.33
N VAL A 164 10.40 3.36 -11.44
CA VAL A 164 11.79 3.20 -10.96
C VAL A 164 12.73 4.18 -11.67
N ALA A 165 12.61 4.34 -12.98
CA ALA A 165 13.44 5.29 -13.72
C ALA A 165 13.19 6.75 -13.32
N GLN A 166 11.93 7.15 -13.11
CA GLN A 166 11.57 8.49 -12.64
C GLN A 166 12.20 8.77 -11.28
N TYR A 167 12.12 7.79 -10.38
CA TYR A 167 12.73 7.89 -9.06
C TYR A 167 14.26 8.06 -9.16
N LEU A 168 14.94 7.20 -9.92
CA LEU A 168 16.39 7.32 -10.13
C LEU A 168 16.80 8.65 -10.80
N LEU A 169 15.97 9.19 -11.68
CA LEU A 169 16.21 10.47 -12.34
C LEU A 169 16.14 11.65 -11.36
N CYS A 170 15.32 11.56 -10.31
CA CYS A 170 15.17 12.59 -9.30
C CYS A 170 16.23 12.49 -8.19
N GLU A 171 16.51 11.27 -7.71
CA GLU A 171 17.34 11.05 -6.52
C GLU A 171 18.83 10.91 -6.82
N THR A 172 19.21 10.55 -8.06
CA THR A 172 20.63 10.24 -8.39
C THR A 172 21.22 11.14 -9.46
N HIS A 173 22.55 11.19 -9.50
CA HIS A 173 23.32 11.87 -10.56
C HIS A 173 23.63 10.98 -11.78
N LEU A 174 23.19 9.72 -11.76
CA LEU A 174 23.48 8.74 -12.82
C LEU A 174 23.12 9.29 -14.19
N SER A 175 23.89 8.95 -15.22
CA SER A 175 23.51 9.27 -16.60
C SER A 175 22.21 8.55 -17.00
N VAL A 176 21.49 9.08 -18.00
CA VAL A 176 20.28 8.41 -18.52
C VAL A 176 20.59 6.98 -18.98
N LYS A 177 21.80 6.75 -19.52
CA LYS A 177 22.27 5.44 -19.97
C LYS A 177 22.44 4.45 -18.80
N GLU A 178 22.98 4.90 -17.68
CA GLU A 178 23.09 4.08 -16.47
C GLU A 178 21.72 3.77 -15.87
N ILE A 179 20.82 4.76 -15.85
CA ILE A 179 19.45 4.57 -15.33
C ILE A 179 18.69 3.50 -16.13
N ILE A 180 18.89 3.41 -17.44
CA ILE A 180 18.28 2.34 -18.26
C ILE A 180 18.70 0.95 -17.73
N GLY A 181 19.98 0.79 -17.39
CA GLY A 181 20.50 -0.46 -16.81
C GLY A 181 19.89 -0.80 -15.45
N TYR A 182 19.54 0.20 -14.64
CA TYR A 182 18.97 0.02 -13.30
C TYR A 182 17.43 0.03 -13.24
N SER A 183 16.75 0.45 -14.31
CA SER A 183 15.28 0.54 -14.38
C SER A 183 14.61 -0.67 -15.02
N TYR A 184 15.32 -1.79 -15.10
CA TYR A 184 14.82 -3.07 -15.58
C TYR A 184 14.30 -3.03 -17.03
N PHE A 185 14.81 -2.12 -17.87
CA PHE A 185 14.55 -2.12 -19.31
C PHE A 185 15.66 -2.85 -20.06
N GLN A 186 15.29 -3.73 -20.99
CA GLN A 186 16.27 -4.44 -21.83
C GLN A 186 16.83 -3.55 -22.95
N ASN A 187 16.05 -2.57 -23.43
CA ASN A 187 16.38 -1.80 -24.61
C ASN A 187 16.11 -0.30 -24.40
N GLU A 188 17.12 0.52 -24.68
CA GLU A 188 17.07 1.98 -24.62
C GLU A 188 15.93 2.58 -25.46
N ARG A 189 15.70 2.06 -26.67
CA ARG A 189 14.62 2.54 -27.54
C ARG A 189 13.24 2.30 -26.92
N GLN A 190 13.04 1.13 -26.31
CA GLN A 190 11.78 0.82 -25.61
C GLN A 190 11.60 1.70 -24.38
N PHE A 191 12.67 1.91 -23.62
CA PHE A 191 12.68 2.83 -22.49
C PHE A 191 12.26 4.24 -22.89
N LEU A 192 12.92 4.84 -23.88
CA LEU A 192 12.65 6.23 -24.28
C LEU A 192 11.20 6.42 -24.77
N LEU A 193 10.68 5.47 -25.55
CA LEU A 193 9.29 5.49 -26.02
C LEU A 193 8.31 5.36 -24.87
N GLN A 194 8.52 4.39 -23.98
CA GLN A 194 7.64 4.14 -22.85
C GLN A 194 7.68 5.27 -21.82
N PHE A 195 8.87 5.81 -21.53
CA PHE A 195 9.05 6.91 -20.60
C PHE A 195 8.31 8.16 -21.11
N LYS A 196 8.53 8.54 -22.38
CA LYS A 196 7.83 9.68 -23.00
C LYS A 196 6.32 9.45 -23.06
N LYS A 197 5.87 8.22 -23.28
CA LYS A 197 4.44 7.88 -23.30
C LYS A 197 3.78 8.08 -21.94
N VAL A 198 4.45 7.71 -20.85
CA VAL A 198 3.92 7.79 -19.48
C VAL A 198 4.05 9.21 -18.91
N THR A 199 5.18 9.88 -19.14
CA THR A 199 5.49 11.18 -18.50
C THR A 199 5.23 12.39 -19.39
N GLY A 200 5.00 12.17 -20.69
CA GLY A 200 4.86 13.24 -21.70
C GLY A 200 6.19 13.87 -22.13
N MET A 201 7.31 13.53 -21.50
CA MET A 201 8.60 14.20 -21.71
C MET A 201 9.78 13.23 -21.79
N THR A 202 10.92 13.71 -22.26
CA THR A 202 12.17 12.92 -22.31
C THR A 202 12.80 12.83 -20.92
N PRO A 203 13.53 11.75 -20.59
CA PRO A 203 14.23 11.59 -19.30
C PRO A 203 15.07 12.80 -18.88
N SER A 204 15.83 13.40 -19.81
CA SER A 204 16.67 14.58 -19.51
C SER A 204 15.85 15.79 -19.08
N LYS A 205 14.76 16.09 -19.81
CA LYS A 205 13.81 17.16 -19.43
C LYS A 205 13.09 16.87 -18.12
N PHE A 206 12.78 15.60 -17.84
CA PHE A 206 12.18 15.19 -16.57
C PHE A 206 13.13 15.48 -15.41
N ARG A 207 14.42 15.15 -15.55
CA ARG A 207 15.44 15.47 -14.53
C ARG A 207 15.59 16.97 -14.31
N GLU A 208 15.62 17.77 -15.39
CA GLU A 208 15.73 19.22 -15.28
C GLU A 208 14.54 19.84 -14.53
N ALA A 209 13.33 19.33 -14.79
CA ALA A 209 12.12 19.82 -14.14
C ALA A 209 11.96 19.39 -12.67
N PHE A 210 12.38 18.17 -12.32
CA PHE A 210 12.05 17.57 -11.01
C PHE A 210 13.27 17.23 -10.13
N GLY A 211 14.48 17.18 -10.67
CA GLY A 211 15.68 16.75 -9.93
C GLY A 211 16.09 17.68 -8.78
N GLY A 212 15.72 18.96 -8.83
CA GLY A 212 15.94 19.90 -7.72
C GLY A 212 14.85 19.87 -6.65
N ILE A 213 13.64 19.40 -7.00
CA ILE A 213 12.44 19.53 -6.16
C ILE A 213 12.44 18.53 -5.00
N HIS A 214 12.81 17.27 -5.24
CA HIS A 214 12.85 16.25 -4.17
C HIS A 214 14.02 16.43 -3.21
N ARG A 215 15.18 16.91 -3.70
CA ARG A 215 16.34 17.21 -2.85
C ARG A 215 16.06 18.26 -1.79
N MET A 216 15.19 19.24 -2.11
CA MET A 216 14.84 20.32 -1.20
C MET A 216 13.56 20.07 -0.41
N ASN A 217 12.78 19.04 -0.77
CA ASN A 217 11.56 18.68 -0.08
C ASN A 217 11.32 17.16 -0.11
N PRO A 218 11.87 16.40 0.87
CA PRO A 218 11.74 14.95 0.95
C PRO A 218 10.30 14.47 1.28
N GLN A 219 9.36 15.39 1.53
CA GLN A 219 7.95 15.07 1.76
C GLN A 219 7.14 14.93 0.47
N ILE A 220 7.72 15.27 -0.70
CA ILE A 220 7.07 15.01 -1.99
C ILE A 220 7.32 13.53 -2.33
N ASP A 221 6.56 12.65 -1.69
CA ASP A 221 6.56 11.23 -2.03
C ASP A 221 5.95 11.08 -3.42
N MET A 222 6.76 10.66 -4.40
CA MET A 222 6.26 10.33 -5.75
C MET A 222 5.27 9.16 -5.73
N GLY A 223 4.96 8.59 -4.55
CA GLY A 223 3.97 7.52 -4.40
C GLY A 223 4.39 6.26 -5.15
N VAL A 224 5.67 6.16 -5.52
CA VAL A 224 6.21 5.07 -6.33
C VAL A 224 6.38 3.87 -5.39
N PRO A 225 5.62 2.78 -5.57
CA PRO A 225 5.86 1.56 -4.83
C PRO A 225 7.15 0.90 -5.34
N LEU A 226 8.30 1.40 -4.90
CA LEU A 226 9.59 0.78 -5.19
C LEU A 226 9.65 -0.58 -4.50
N SER A 227 10.03 -1.61 -5.26
CA SER A 227 10.30 -2.94 -4.69
C SER A 227 11.41 -2.85 -3.63
N ARG A 228 11.44 -3.78 -2.66
CA ARG A 228 12.53 -3.85 -1.66
C ARG A 228 13.91 -3.90 -2.31
N ARG A 229 14.03 -4.55 -3.48
CA ARG A 229 15.26 -4.60 -4.29
C ARG A 229 15.61 -3.24 -4.90
N ALA A 230 14.64 -2.52 -5.45
CA ALA A 230 14.87 -1.18 -5.98
C ALA A 230 15.28 -0.21 -4.86
N LYS A 231 14.64 -0.27 -3.68
CA LYS A 231 15.03 0.51 -2.50
C LYS A 231 16.44 0.17 -2.00
N ALA A 232 16.80 -1.12 -1.98
CA ALA A 232 18.14 -1.56 -1.60
C ALA A 232 19.21 -1.10 -2.61
N LEU A 233 18.89 -1.15 -3.91
CA LEU A 233 19.78 -0.68 -4.97
C LEU A 233 20.03 0.83 -4.87
N VAL A 234 18.98 1.61 -4.58
CA VAL A 234 19.10 3.06 -4.33
C VAL A 234 19.97 3.33 -3.11
N SER A 235 19.71 2.65 -1.99
CA SER A 235 20.50 2.81 -0.75
C SER A 235 21.97 2.41 -0.97
N GLN A 236 22.26 1.43 -1.83
CA GLN A 236 23.64 1.09 -2.21
C GLN A 236 24.29 2.16 -3.10
N LEU A 237 23.53 2.77 -4.01
CA LEU A 237 24.02 3.82 -4.91
C LEU A 237 24.25 5.16 -4.21
N GLU A 238 23.49 5.48 -3.16
CA GLU A 238 23.69 6.67 -2.31
C GLU A 238 24.98 6.61 -1.48
N THR A 239 25.54 5.41 -1.24
CA THR A 239 26.80 5.24 -0.49
C THR A 239 28.07 5.39 -1.34
N LEU A 240 27.95 5.60 -2.66
CA LEU A 240 29.09 5.82 -3.53
C LEU A 240 29.48 7.30 -3.52
N PRO A 241 30.75 7.65 -3.24
CA PRO A 241 31.18 9.04 -3.21
C PRO A 241 31.01 9.68 -4.59
N ASP A 242 30.49 10.90 -4.58
CA ASP A 242 30.18 11.74 -5.73
C ASP A 242 31.33 11.70 -6.74
N ARG A 243 31.12 11.06 -7.89
CA ARG A 243 32.10 11.07 -8.98
C ARG A 243 31.94 12.40 -9.69
N GLY A 244 32.77 13.36 -9.27
CA GLY A 244 32.93 14.68 -9.89
C GLY A 244 33.32 14.63 -11.36
#